data_AF-A0A507EXH5-F1
#
_entry.id   AF-A0A507EXH5-F1
#
_cell.length_a   1.000
_cell.length_b   1.000
_cell.length_c   1.000
_cell.angle_alpha   90.00
_cell.angle_beta   90.00
_cell.angle_gamma   90.00
#
_symmetry.space_group_name_H-M   'P 1'
#
loop_
_entity.id
_entity.type
_entity.pdbx_description
1 polymer ?
#
loop_
_entity_poly.entity_id
_entity_poly.type
_entity_poly.pdbx_seq_one_letter_code
_entity_poly.pdbx_strand_id
1 'polypeptide(L)'
;MSAKARKSAPGSSAGSRSGTAKSKRDAKSAKGKTEEGGEGGKSKGDLEADLKKLTDDLTAEREERNYFQLERDKVVSFWDITKNELSQIKSELLNKDRELEELEEKHQVEIKVYKQKVKHLLYEYQNNVAHLQADSEKALQLDQEDHLNREQQLKRDKRALKLELKEFELSHEDIIKNLKQKHDEEITKMRNDFERRARELHGKYEKKMKVVRDELELKRKNEIHEIEERKNGQINALMKNHDKAFGEIKNYYNDITLNNLALINSLKEQVEDMKKKEERNEKQMADIASENKRLSEPLQAALSECESLKRQLQNYEKDKQSLRDTKARLKVLEDRHKALSWEHEVLEQRFEQVQKERDELYEGFVDRIVSVQQKTGFKNLVLEKKVESLKEMVEKRDLQVNEILKATNLDPGAMAGLTRRLEEVLDAKNRQIKELQYDLAKVTKAHNDMIRTYEAKLTEFSIPVEELGFKPLMMSTGATSNPAGLVAAQ
;
A
#
# COMPACT_ATOMS: atom_id res chain seq x y z
N MET A 1 -44.24 -22.03 25.38
CA MET A 1 -45.58 -22.66 25.37
C MET A 1 -45.42 -24.16 25.25
N SER A 2 -46.07 -24.88 26.16
CA SER A 2 -46.49 -26.30 26.12
C SER A 2 -45.54 -27.38 25.59
N ALA A 3 -44.95 -28.13 26.53
CA ALA A 3 -44.73 -29.56 26.34
C ALA A 3 -45.12 -30.31 27.63
N LYS A 4 -46.02 -31.27 27.44
CA LYS A 4 -46.79 -32.01 28.44
C LYS A 4 -46.08 -33.34 28.68
N ALA A 5 -45.69 -33.64 29.91
CA ALA A 5 -45.19 -34.96 30.27
C ALA A 5 -45.98 -35.50 31.47
N ARG A 6 -46.85 -36.47 31.19
CA ARG A 6 -47.46 -37.37 32.17
C ARG A 6 -46.39 -38.36 32.64
N LYS A 7 -46.35 -38.67 33.93
CA LYS A 7 -46.02 -40.03 34.42
C LYS A 7 -46.67 -40.29 35.79
N SER A 8 -47.10 -41.53 35.91
CA SER A 8 -47.89 -42.22 36.93
C SER A 8 -47.18 -42.40 38.26
N ALA A 9 -47.96 -42.40 39.35
CA ALA A 9 -47.59 -42.91 40.67
C ALA A 9 -48.48 -44.11 41.03
N PRO A 10 -47.95 -45.21 41.62
CA PRO A 10 -48.75 -46.18 42.36
C PRO A 10 -48.75 -45.84 43.86
N GLY A 11 -49.84 -46.22 44.53
CA GLY A 11 -50.07 -45.93 45.94
C GLY A 11 -49.61 -47.03 46.91
N SER A 12 -49.74 -46.72 48.20
CA SER A 12 -50.27 -47.54 49.31
C SER A 12 -49.90 -46.82 50.61
N SER A 13 -50.92 -46.43 51.41
CA SER A 13 -51.26 -46.99 52.74
C SER A 13 -50.24 -46.60 53.84
N ALA A 14 -50.58 -46.28 55.09
CA ALA A 14 -51.80 -46.07 55.85
C ALA A 14 -51.41 -45.29 57.13
N GLY A 15 -52.38 -44.66 57.80
CA GLY A 15 -52.28 -44.47 59.25
C GLY A 15 -52.92 -43.20 59.82
N SER A 16 -54.08 -43.36 60.47
CA SER A 16 -54.38 -42.82 61.82
C SER A 16 -55.77 -43.31 62.26
N ARG A 17 -55.92 -44.18 63.24
CA ARG A 17 -56.04 -43.95 64.71
C ARG A 17 -57.29 -43.16 65.15
N SER A 18 -58.19 -43.86 65.83
CA SER A 18 -58.91 -43.49 67.08
C SER A 18 -59.92 -44.62 67.33
N GLY A 19 -60.10 -45.25 68.49
CA GLY A 19 -59.96 -44.80 69.86
C GLY A 19 -61.29 -45.13 70.55
N THR A 20 -61.30 -46.03 71.53
CA THR A 20 -62.44 -46.22 72.44
C THR A 20 -61.97 -46.82 73.76
N ALA A 21 -62.41 -46.18 74.85
CA ALA A 21 -62.30 -46.63 76.23
C ALA A 21 -63.73 -46.82 76.76
N LYS A 22 -63.98 -47.85 77.60
CA LYS A 22 -64.49 -47.77 79.00
C LYS A 22 -65.14 -49.07 79.51
N SER A 23 -64.67 -49.50 80.69
CA SER A 23 -65.40 -50.11 81.84
C SER A 23 -66.02 -51.51 81.66
N LYS A 24 -66.14 -52.41 82.66
CA LYS A 24 -66.22 -52.30 84.14
C LYS A 24 -66.14 -53.74 84.75
N ARG A 25 -65.49 -53.90 85.92
CA ARG A 25 -65.86 -54.67 87.16
C ARG A 25 -66.41 -56.12 87.05
N ASP A 26 -66.20 -57.09 87.96
CA ASP A 26 -65.96 -57.11 89.42
C ASP A 26 -65.32 -58.47 89.87
N ALA A 27 -64.91 -58.53 91.14
CA ALA A 27 -64.15 -59.60 91.79
C ALA A 27 -64.99 -60.61 92.62
N LYS A 28 -64.28 -61.59 93.23
CA LYS A 28 -64.46 -62.28 94.55
C LYS A 28 -64.80 -63.80 94.63
N SER A 29 -63.86 -64.55 95.24
CA SER A 29 -63.92 -65.46 96.44
C SER A 29 -64.99 -66.58 96.54
N ALA A 30 -64.88 -67.70 97.28
CA ALA A 30 -63.88 -68.48 98.02
C ALA A 30 -64.64 -69.69 98.68
N LYS A 31 -63.96 -70.82 98.98
CA LYS A 31 -64.15 -71.79 100.12
C LYS A 31 -65.57 -72.41 100.32
N GLY A 32 -65.83 -73.71 100.46
CA GLY A 32 -65.11 -74.92 100.91
C GLY A 32 -66.13 -75.84 101.66
N LYS A 33 -65.65 -77.04 102.08
CA LYS A 33 -66.03 -77.86 103.27
C LYS A 33 -66.88 -79.18 103.14
N THR A 34 -66.26 -80.25 103.68
CA THR A 34 -66.72 -81.36 104.58
C THR A 34 -67.75 -82.39 104.08
N GLU A 35 -67.44 -83.71 104.02
CA GLU A 35 -67.21 -84.74 105.07
C GLU A 35 -68.49 -85.27 105.75
N GLU A 36 -68.67 -86.59 105.71
CA GLU A 36 -69.21 -87.55 106.72
C GLU A 36 -69.13 -88.94 106.05
N GLY A 37 -68.67 -90.06 106.62
CA GLY A 37 -68.54 -90.49 108.01
C GLY A 37 -69.38 -91.79 108.19
N GLY A 38 -68.76 -92.94 108.48
CA GLY A 38 -69.48 -94.20 108.72
C GLY A 38 -68.62 -95.44 108.96
N GLU A 39 -68.32 -95.70 110.24
CA GLU A 39 -67.63 -96.85 110.87
C GLU A 39 -68.34 -98.21 110.62
N GLY A 40 -67.77 -99.41 110.85
CA GLY A 40 -66.48 -99.84 111.40
C GLY A 40 -66.47 -101.36 111.67
N GLY A 41 -65.29 -101.88 112.06
CA GLY A 41 -65.12 -103.14 112.81
C GLY A 41 -64.27 -104.24 112.17
N LYS A 42 -62.92 -104.16 112.25
CA LYS A 42 -62.02 -105.33 112.21
C LYS A 42 -60.82 -105.17 113.17
N SER A 43 -60.30 -106.31 113.61
CA SER A 43 -59.51 -106.58 114.81
C SER A 43 -58.04 -106.12 114.74
N LYS A 44 -57.40 -106.04 115.92
CA LYS A 44 -56.11 -105.44 116.32
C LYS A 44 -54.85 -105.75 115.46
N GLY A 45 -54.90 -106.70 114.53
CA GLY A 45 -53.78 -107.04 113.63
C GLY A 45 -53.75 -106.23 112.33
N ASP A 46 -54.90 -105.72 111.87
CA ASP A 46 -54.99 -104.91 110.64
C ASP A 46 -54.44 -103.47 110.86
N LEU A 47 -54.46 -102.98 112.11
CA LEU A 47 -54.01 -101.63 112.48
C LEU A 47 -52.51 -101.41 112.30
N GLU A 48 -51.66 -102.44 112.42
CA GLU A 48 -50.20 -102.30 112.22
C GLU A 48 -49.82 -102.28 110.74
N ALA A 49 -50.58 -102.97 109.88
CA ALA A 49 -50.39 -102.93 108.44
C ALA A 49 -50.89 -101.60 107.85
N ASP A 50 -52.02 -101.08 108.34
CA ASP A 50 -52.54 -99.78 107.95
C ASP A 50 -51.62 -98.64 108.41
N LEU A 51 -50.97 -98.75 109.58
CA LEU A 51 -50.03 -97.74 110.05
C LEU A 51 -48.76 -97.65 109.18
N LYS A 52 -48.27 -98.80 108.70
CA LYS A 52 -47.12 -98.86 107.79
C LYS A 52 -47.48 -98.31 106.41
N LYS A 53 -48.66 -98.67 105.90
CA LYS A 53 -49.19 -98.14 104.63
C LYS A 53 -49.42 -96.63 104.68
N LEU A 54 -50.00 -96.11 105.76
CA LEU A 54 -50.13 -94.65 105.98
C LEU A 54 -48.77 -93.96 106.06
N THR A 55 -47.74 -94.62 106.60
CA THR A 55 -46.40 -94.04 106.70
C THR A 55 -45.72 -93.99 105.33
N ASP A 56 -45.87 -95.06 104.52
CA ASP A 56 -45.36 -95.12 103.16
C ASP A 56 -46.10 -94.13 102.23
N ASP A 57 -47.44 -94.03 102.36
CA ASP A 57 -48.27 -93.06 101.65
C ASP A 57 -47.89 -91.61 102.04
N LEU A 58 -47.58 -91.36 103.32
CA LEU A 58 -47.09 -90.06 103.80
C LEU A 58 -45.70 -89.72 103.21
N THR A 59 -44.82 -90.72 103.03
CA THR A 59 -43.52 -90.50 102.38
C THR A 59 -43.65 -90.24 100.89
N ALA A 60 -44.51 -90.97 100.19
CA ALA A 60 -44.80 -90.74 98.77
C ALA A 60 -45.42 -89.36 98.54
N GLU A 61 -46.38 -88.94 99.38
CA GLU A 61 -46.96 -87.59 99.34
C GLU A 61 -45.91 -86.49 99.61
N ARG A 62 -44.92 -86.75 100.48
CA ARG A 62 -43.82 -85.80 100.73
C ARG A 62 -42.89 -85.69 99.53
N GLU A 63 -42.58 -86.80 98.88
CA GLU A 63 -41.77 -86.84 97.66
C GLU A 63 -42.49 -86.16 96.49
N GLU A 64 -43.79 -86.42 96.31
CA GLU A 64 -44.62 -85.72 95.32
C GLU A 64 -44.69 -84.22 95.60
N ARG A 65 -44.90 -83.82 96.86
CA ARG A 65 -44.90 -82.40 97.24
C ARG A 65 -43.56 -81.73 96.94
N ASN A 66 -42.45 -82.41 97.20
CA ASN A 66 -41.11 -81.91 96.91
C ASN A 66 -40.89 -81.80 95.39
N TYR A 67 -41.27 -82.81 94.62
CA TYR A 67 -41.23 -82.79 93.16
C TYR A 67 -42.05 -81.62 92.58
N PHE A 68 -43.28 -81.42 93.05
CA PHE A 68 -44.13 -80.31 92.62
C PHE A 68 -43.62 -78.94 93.10
N GLN A 69 -42.88 -78.87 94.21
CA GLN A 69 -42.19 -77.65 94.64
C GLN A 69 -41.02 -77.33 93.70
N LEU A 70 -40.17 -78.31 93.39
CA LEU A 70 -39.07 -78.15 92.44
C LEU A 70 -39.56 -77.76 91.03
N GLU A 71 -40.61 -78.39 90.53
CA GLU A 71 -41.21 -78.03 89.24
C GLU A 71 -41.83 -76.62 89.27
N ARG A 72 -42.50 -76.24 90.37
CA ARG A 72 -43.00 -74.87 90.54
C ARG A 72 -41.85 -73.86 90.53
N ASP A 73 -40.80 -74.08 91.30
CA ASP A 73 -39.67 -73.17 91.40
C ASP A 73 -38.91 -73.08 90.07
N LYS A 74 -38.82 -74.19 89.33
CA LYS A 74 -38.27 -74.23 87.97
C LYS A 74 -39.12 -73.41 87.00
N VAL A 75 -40.45 -73.56 87.02
CA VAL A 75 -41.39 -72.77 86.22
C VAL A 75 -41.32 -71.29 86.59
N VAL A 76 -41.21 -70.96 87.88
CA VAL A 76 -41.03 -69.58 88.36
C VAL A 76 -39.70 -69.01 87.85
N SER A 77 -38.60 -69.77 87.91
CA SER A 77 -37.30 -69.31 87.38
C SER A 77 -37.34 -69.07 85.88
N PHE A 78 -37.97 -69.96 85.10
CA PHE A 78 -38.14 -69.77 83.66
C PHE A 78 -39.02 -68.58 83.36
N TRP A 79 -40.08 -68.36 84.15
CA TRP A 79 -40.92 -67.19 84.02
C TRP A 79 -40.16 -65.90 84.30
N ASP A 80 -39.34 -65.84 85.35
CA ASP A 80 -38.53 -64.67 85.67
C ASP A 80 -37.44 -64.40 84.61
N ILE A 81 -36.78 -65.45 84.12
CA ILE A 81 -35.79 -65.36 83.04
C ILE A 81 -36.45 -64.83 81.77
N THR A 82 -37.52 -65.48 81.30
CA THR A 82 -38.23 -65.07 80.07
C THR A 82 -38.84 -63.68 80.20
N LYS A 83 -39.29 -63.29 81.39
CA LYS A 83 -39.78 -61.92 81.67
C LYS A 83 -38.65 -60.89 81.60
N ASN A 84 -37.47 -61.20 82.15
CA ASN A 84 -36.30 -60.33 82.06
C ASN A 84 -35.79 -60.22 80.62
N GLU A 85 -35.70 -61.34 79.89
CA GLU A 85 -35.35 -61.37 78.46
C GLU A 85 -36.36 -60.56 77.63
N LEU A 86 -37.66 -60.70 77.89
CA LEU A 86 -38.69 -59.89 77.24
C LEU A 86 -38.50 -58.40 77.54
N SER A 87 -38.17 -58.05 78.79
CA SER A 87 -37.89 -56.66 79.18
C SER A 87 -36.65 -56.12 78.47
N GLN A 88 -35.60 -56.93 78.35
CA GLN A 88 -34.36 -56.57 77.68
C GLN A 88 -34.58 -56.37 76.18
N ILE A 89 -35.23 -57.32 75.49
CA ILE A 89 -35.56 -57.21 74.06
C ILE A 89 -36.44 -55.99 73.80
N LYS A 90 -37.40 -55.69 74.68
CA LYS A 90 -38.21 -54.46 74.57
C LYS A 90 -37.35 -53.20 74.68
N SER A 91 -36.38 -53.17 75.59
CA SER A 91 -35.47 -52.03 75.72
C SER A 91 -34.53 -51.88 74.52
N GLU A 92 -34.04 -53.00 73.97
CA GLU A 92 -33.22 -53.02 72.75
C GLU A 92 -34.01 -52.55 71.54
N LEU A 93 -35.27 -52.98 71.41
CA LEU A 93 -36.18 -52.52 70.36
C LEU A 93 -36.38 -50.99 70.43
N LEU A 94 -36.66 -50.45 71.61
CA LEU A 94 -36.80 -49.00 71.80
C LEU A 94 -35.52 -48.23 71.47
N ASN A 95 -34.35 -48.78 71.81
CA ASN A 95 -33.08 -48.17 71.44
C ASN A 95 -32.87 -48.20 69.92
N LYS A 96 -33.25 -49.29 69.24
CA LYS A 96 -33.17 -49.41 67.78
C LYS A 96 -34.14 -48.46 67.07
N ASP A 97 -35.35 -48.31 67.59
CA ASP A 97 -36.32 -47.32 67.09
C ASP A 97 -35.76 -45.90 67.23
N ARG A 98 -35.11 -45.59 68.36
CA ARG A 98 -34.45 -44.29 68.57
C ARG A 98 -33.25 -44.08 67.65
N GLU A 99 -32.42 -45.10 67.42
CA GLU A 99 -31.33 -45.04 66.45
C GLU A 99 -31.84 -44.78 65.02
N LEU A 100 -32.97 -45.38 64.64
CA LEU A 100 -33.62 -45.12 63.35
C LEU A 100 -34.09 -43.67 63.26
N GLU A 101 -34.76 -43.15 64.28
CA GLU A 101 -35.18 -41.74 64.32
C GLU A 101 -33.98 -40.79 64.19
N GLU A 102 -32.88 -41.03 64.91
CA GLU A 102 -31.67 -40.20 64.82
C GLU A 102 -31.01 -40.26 63.43
N LEU A 103 -31.03 -41.42 62.77
CA LEU A 103 -30.53 -41.57 61.40
C LEU A 103 -31.41 -40.85 60.39
N GLU A 104 -32.73 -40.90 60.55
CA GLU A 104 -33.67 -40.17 59.71
C GLU A 104 -33.50 -38.65 59.87
N GLU A 105 -33.31 -38.16 61.09
CA GLU A 105 -33.03 -36.75 61.36
C GLU A 105 -31.71 -36.29 60.72
N LYS A 106 -30.63 -37.08 60.89
CA LYS A 106 -29.34 -36.81 60.23
C LYS A 106 -29.48 -36.77 58.72
N HIS A 107 -30.18 -37.75 58.13
CA HIS A 107 -30.41 -37.80 56.69
C HIS A 107 -31.22 -36.59 56.20
N GLN A 108 -32.24 -36.14 56.94
CA GLN A 108 -32.97 -34.92 56.60
C GLN A 108 -32.09 -33.67 56.63
N VAL A 109 -31.19 -33.56 57.60
CA VAL A 109 -30.23 -32.44 57.68
C VAL A 109 -29.26 -32.49 56.50
N GLU A 110 -28.70 -33.66 56.18
CA GLU A 110 -27.83 -33.84 55.01
C GLU A 110 -28.53 -33.44 53.71
N ILE A 111 -29.78 -33.89 53.49
CA ILE A 111 -30.57 -33.49 52.32
C ILE A 111 -30.71 -31.96 52.24
N LYS A 112 -30.94 -31.27 53.37
CA LYS A 112 -31.03 -29.80 53.40
C LYS A 112 -29.70 -29.15 53.02
N VAL A 113 -28.59 -29.64 53.57
CA VAL A 113 -27.23 -29.15 53.25
C VAL A 113 -26.91 -29.38 51.76
N TYR A 114 -27.18 -30.57 51.22
CA TYR A 114 -26.98 -30.86 49.80
C TYR A 114 -27.85 -29.96 48.92
N LYS A 115 -29.14 -29.77 49.25
CA LYS A 115 -30.01 -28.83 48.54
C LYS A 115 -29.44 -27.42 48.53
N GLN A 116 -28.90 -26.95 49.66
CA GLN A 116 -28.31 -25.62 49.75
C GLN A 116 -27.01 -25.50 48.96
N LYS A 117 -26.17 -26.55 48.97
CA LYS A 117 -24.94 -26.63 48.18
C LYS A 117 -25.22 -26.60 46.69
N VAL A 118 -26.26 -27.32 46.22
CA VAL A 118 -26.71 -27.27 44.83
C VAL A 118 -27.24 -25.88 44.46
N LYS A 119 -28.03 -25.24 45.33
CA LYS A 119 -28.51 -23.86 45.10
C LYS A 119 -27.35 -22.86 44.99
N HIS A 120 -26.36 -22.96 45.87
CA HIS A 120 -25.19 -22.10 45.83
C HIS A 120 -24.38 -22.32 44.55
N LEU A 121 -24.13 -23.58 44.17
CA LEU A 121 -23.42 -23.92 42.94
C LEU A 121 -24.15 -23.39 41.70
N LEU A 122 -25.48 -23.50 41.64
CA LEU A 122 -26.29 -22.95 40.55
C LEU A 122 -26.21 -21.41 40.50
N TYR A 123 -26.24 -20.76 41.66
CA TYR A 123 -26.12 -19.30 41.74
C TYR A 123 -24.73 -18.81 41.31
N GLU A 124 -23.66 -19.50 41.74
CA GLU A 124 -22.30 -19.21 41.28
C GLU A 124 -22.16 -19.43 39.77
N TYR A 125 -22.69 -20.54 39.23
CA TYR A 125 -22.69 -20.77 37.79
C TYR A 125 -23.43 -19.65 37.05
N GLN A 126 -24.60 -19.24 37.54
CA GLN A 126 -25.37 -18.16 36.93
C GLN A 126 -24.63 -16.82 36.98
N ASN A 127 -23.99 -16.49 38.10
CA ASN A 127 -23.16 -15.28 38.22
C ASN A 127 -21.94 -15.34 37.31
N ASN A 128 -21.24 -16.48 37.25
CA ASN A 128 -20.08 -16.65 36.37
C ASN A 128 -20.47 -16.49 34.90
N VAL A 129 -21.61 -17.07 34.49
CA VAL A 129 -22.14 -16.88 33.13
C VAL A 129 -22.49 -15.41 32.88
N ALA A 130 -23.14 -14.73 33.82
CA ALA A 130 -23.46 -13.31 33.69
C ALA A 130 -22.20 -12.42 33.60
N HIS A 131 -21.16 -12.73 34.39
CA HIS A 131 -19.87 -12.04 34.32
C HIS A 131 -19.18 -12.27 32.98
N LEU A 132 -19.10 -13.52 32.50
CA LEU A 132 -18.52 -13.84 31.20
C LEU A 132 -19.26 -13.17 30.04
N GLN A 133 -20.60 -13.09 30.12
CA GLN A 133 -21.41 -12.37 29.14
C GLN A 133 -21.11 -10.86 29.16
N ALA A 134 -21.06 -10.24 30.35
CA ALA A 134 -20.76 -8.82 30.48
C ALA A 134 -19.34 -8.48 30.02
N ASP A 135 -18.35 -9.33 30.31
CA ASP A 135 -16.97 -9.13 29.86
C ASP A 135 -16.83 -9.33 28.35
N SER A 136 -17.55 -10.29 27.77
CA SER A 136 -17.64 -10.48 26.32
C SER A 136 -18.27 -9.26 25.62
N GLU A 137 -19.36 -8.73 26.16
CA GLU A 137 -20.01 -7.53 25.63
C GLU A 137 -19.11 -6.29 25.70
N LYS A 138 -18.38 -6.10 26.80
CA LYS A 138 -17.40 -5.01 26.93
C LYS A 138 -16.25 -5.17 25.95
N ALA A 139 -15.73 -6.38 25.76
CA ALA A 139 -14.68 -6.64 24.79
C ALA A 139 -15.14 -6.32 23.35
N LEU A 140 -16.38 -6.70 23.00
CA LEU A 140 -17.00 -6.35 21.72
C LEU A 140 -17.17 -4.84 21.54
N GLN A 141 -17.60 -4.13 22.59
CA GLN A 141 -17.74 -2.67 22.55
C GLN A 141 -16.38 -1.98 22.34
N LEU A 142 -15.35 -2.39 23.08
CA LEU A 142 -14.00 -1.86 22.93
C LEU A 142 -13.44 -2.10 21.52
N ASP A 143 -13.62 -3.31 20.99
CA ASP A 143 -13.18 -3.63 19.63
C ASP A 143 -13.94 -2.78 18.58
N GLN A 144 -15.24 -2.58 18.77
CA GLN A 144 -16.05 -1.72 17.91
C GLN A 144 -15.60 -0.26 17.96
N GLU A 145 -15.29 0.28 19.14
CA GLU A 145 -14.75 1.63 19.32
C GLU A 145 -13.37 1.79 18.66
N ASP A 146 -12.48 0.82 18.86
CA ASP A 146 -11.16 0.78 18.22
C ASP A 146 -11.25 0.74 16.70
N HIS A 147 -12.16 -0.06 16.16
CA HIS A 147 -12.44 -0.11 14.73
C HIS A 147 -12.93 1.24 14.20
N LEU A 148 -13.84 1.91 14.92
CA LEU A 148 -14.39 3.21 14.55
C LEU A 148 -13.30 4.29 14.58
N ASN A 149 -12.41 4.25 15.59
CA ASN A 149 -11.26 5.15 15.72
C ASN A 149 -10.25 4.95 14.57
N ARG A 150 -9.91 3.69 14.24
CA ARG A 150 -9.04 3.36 13.09
C ARG A 150 -9.66 3.85 11.78
N GLU A 151 -10.96 3.67 11.58
CA GLU A 151 -11.65 4.15 10.38
C GLU A 151 -11.63 5.68 10.26
N GLN A 152 -11.86 6.38 11.38
CA GLN A 152 -11.74 7.85 11.41
C GLN A 152 -10.32 8.32 11.10
N GLN A 153 -9.31 7.65 11.66
CA GLN A 153 -7.91 7.97 11.41
C GLN A 153 -7.56 7.78 9.92
N LEU A 154 -7.92 6.64 9.33
CA LEU A 154 -7.73 6.39 7.89
C LEU A 154 -8.46 7.43 7.02
N LYS A 155 -9.64 7.91 7.42
CA LYS A 155 -10.35 9.00 6.73
C LYS A 155 -9.64 10.35 6.87
N ARG A 156 -8.94 10.62 7.97
CA ARG A 156 -8.10 11.83 8.13
C ARG A 156 -6.85 11.71 7.27
N ASP A 157 -6.15 10.59 7.33
CA ASP A 157 -4.93 10.34 6.55
C ASP A 157 -5.21 10.39 5.04
N LYS A 158 -6.32 9.80 4.59
CA LYS A 158 -6.77 9.92 3.18
C LYS A 158 -7.02 11.37 2.76
N ARG A 159 -7.52 12.22 3.65
CA ARG A 159 -7.73 13.66 3.35
C ARG A 159 -6.41 14.41 3.33
N ALA A 160 -5.51 14.13 4.27
CA ALA A 160 -4.17 14.72 4.31
C ALA A 160 -3.37 14.37 3.05
N LEU A 161 -3.31 13.09 2.68
CA LEU A 161 -2.63 12.63 1.45
C LEU A 161 -3.21 13.26 0.18
N LYS A 162 -4.53 13.49 0.13
CA LYS A 162 -5.15 14.19 -1.02
C LYS A 162 -4.75 15.66 -1.09
N LEU A 163 -4.60 16.34 0.05
CA LEU A 163 -4.13 17.72 0.09
C LEU A 163 -2.67 17.79 -0.33
N GLU A 164 -1.82 16.93 0.21
CA GLU A 164 -0.40 16.83 -0.15
C GLU A 164 -0.22 16.54 -1.65
N LEU A 165 -0.99 15.60 -2.21
CA LEU A 165 -0.98 15.34 -3.65
C LEU A 165 -1.37 16.59 -4.46
N LYS A 166 -2.36 17.36 -3.99
CA LYS A 166 -2.78 18.59 -4.67
C LYS A 166 -1.72 19.69 -4.59
N GLU A 167 -1.03 19.80 -3.45
CA GLU A 167 0.11 20.72 -3.29
C GLU A 167 1.27 20.33 -4.22
N PHE A 168 1.59 19.04 -4.33
CA PHE A 168 2.58 18.56 -5.29
C PHE A 168 2.17 18.87 -6.74
N GLU A 169 0.92 18.60 -7.12
CA GLU A 169 0.41 18.94 -8.47
C GLU A 169 0.57 20.44 -8.78
N LEU A 170 0.18 21.32 -7.86
CA LEU A 170 0.31 22.77 -8.03
C LEU A 170 1.78 23.19 -8.13
N SER A 171 2.65 22.62 -7.29
CA SER A 171 4.08 22.91 -7.35
C SER A 171 4.71 22.47 -8.68
N HIS A 172 4.28 21.34 -9.24
CA HIS A 172 4.73 20.87 -10.54
C HIS A 172 4.21 21.75 -11.67
N GLU A 173 2.96 22.19 -11.59
CA GLU A 173 2.38 23.15 -12.54
C GLU A 173 3.16 24.47 -12.55
N ASP A 174 3.54 24.99 -11.38
CA ASP A 174 4.37 26.19 -11.25
C ASP A 174 5.77 25.98 -11.85
N ILE A 175 6.40 24.83 -11.63
CA ILE A 175 7.70 24.50 -12.25
C ILE A 175 7.58 24.47 -13.77
N ILE A 176 6.54 23.84 -14.31
CA ILE A 176 6.29 23.79 -15.77
C ILE A 176 6.05 25.20 -16.32
N LYS A 177 5.26 26.02 -15.62
CA LYS A 177 5.00 27.41 -16.01
C LYS A 177 6.29 28.23 -16.05
N ASN A 178 7.14 28.10 -15.03
CA ASN A 178 8.45 28.76 -14.96
C ASN A 178 9.38 28.29 -16.08
N LEU A 179 9.40 26.99 -16.40
CA LEU A 179 10.18 26.45 -17.52
C LEU A 179 9.70 27.00 -18.87
N LYS A 180 8.38 27.04 -19.10
CA LYS A 180 7.80 27.64 -20.31
C LYS A 180 8.14 29.12 -20.43
N GLN A 181 8.02 29.88 -19.35
CA GLN A 181 8.39 31.30 -19.34
C GLN A 181 9.87 31.51 -19.68
N LYS A 182 10.79 30.74 -19.07
CA LYS A 182 12.22 30.81 -19.42
C LYS A 182 12.49 30.47 -20.88
N HIS A 183 11.79 29.46 -21.40
CA HIS A 183 11.91 29.09 -22.82
C HIS A 183 11.43 30.22 -23.75
N ASP A 184 10.30 30.85 -23.44
CA ASP A 184 9.78 31.99 -24.20
C ASP A 184 10.73 33.21 -24.15
N GLU A 185 11.35 33.45 -22.98
CA GLU A 185 12.40 34.47 -22.82
C GLU A 185 13.63 34.18 -23.69
N GLU A 186 14.09 32.93 -23.72
CA GLU A 186 15.21 32.49 -24.58
C GLU A 186 14.87 32.60 -26.07
N ILE A 187 13.68 32.17 -26.50
CA ILE A 187 13.20 32.35 -27.87
C ILE A 187 13.19 33.84 -28.23
N THR A 188 12.70 34.69 -27.33
CA THR A 188 12.64 36.14 -27.57
C THR A 188 14.05 36.74 -27.71
N LYS A 189 15.00 36.33 -26.85
CA LYS A 189 16.42 36.72 -26.98
C LYS A 189 17.00 36.29 -28.32
N MET A 190 16.78 35.05 -28.73
CA MET A 190 17.24 34.53 -30.02
C MET A 190 16.63 35.30 -31.20
N ARG A 191 15.33 35.59 -31.17
CA ARG A 191 14.65 36.42 -32.19
C ARG A 191 15.28 37.82 -32.28
N ASN A 192 15.48 38.47 -31.14
CA ASN A 192 16.11 39.80 -31.09
C ASN A 192 17.54 39.77 -31.65
N ASP A 193 18.31 38.72 -31.37
CA ASP A 193 19.65 38.54 -31.90
C ASP A 193 19.67 38.33 -33.42
N PHE A 194 18.74 37.52 -33.94
CA PHE A 194 18.60 37.34 -35.38
C PHE A 194 18.17 38.63 -36.07
N GLU A 195 17.24 39.38 -35.49
CA GLU A 195 16.78 40.65 -36.04
C GLU A 195 17.91 41.69 -36.04
N ARG A 196 18.69 41.77 -34.96
CA ARG A 196 19.89 42.61 -34.89
C ARG A 196 20.89 42.25 -35.99
N ARG A 197 21.24 40.97 -36.13
CA ARG A 197 22.17 40.49 -37.18
C ARG A 197 21.64 40.79 -38.58
N ALA A 198 20.34 40.63 -38.81
CA ALA A 198 19.69 40.96 -40.08
C ALA A 198 19.77 42.47 -40.38
N ARG A 199 19.48 43.33 -39.39
CA ARG A 199 19.61 44.79 -39.52
C ARG A 199 21.05 45.22 -39.82
N GLU A 200 22.02 44.64 -39.10
CA GLU A 200 23.45 44.91 -39.35
C GLU A 200 23.87 44.48 -40.77
N LEU A 201 23.42 43.30 -41.22
CA LEU A 201 23.72 42.81 -42.57
C LEU A 201 23.09 43.70 -43.64
N HIS A 202 21.82 44.07 -43.46
CA HIS A 202 21.12 44.97 -44.36
C HIS A 202 21.84 46.33 -44.45
N GLY A 203 22.17 46.93 -43.31
CA GLY A 203 22.90 48.20 -43.26
C GLY A 203 24.30 48.12 -43.90
N LYS A 204 25.00 46.98 -43.80
CA LYS A 204 26.27 46.77 -44.51
C LYS A 204 26.08 46.78 -46.03
N TYR A 205 25.06 46.09 -46.55
CA TYR A 205 24.80 46.06 -47.99
C TYR A 205 24.24 47.38 -48.53
N GLU A 206 23.40 48.06 -47.76
CA GLU A 206 22.90 49.39 -48.12
C GLU A 206 24.04 50.40 -48.23
N LYS A 207 24.97 50.41 -47.27
CA LYS A 207 26.20 51.22 -47.35
C LYS A 207 27.03 50.88 -48.59
N LYS A 208 27.28 49.61 -48.87
CA LYS A 208 28.01 49.19 -50.09
C LYS A 208 27.30 49.67 -51.36
N MET A 209 25.98 49.54 -51.42
CA MET A 209 25.19 49.97 -52.57
C MET A 209 25.23 51.49 -52.76
N LYS A 210 25.19 52.25 -51.66
CA LYS A 210 25.34 53.71 -51.69
C LYS A 210 26.73 54.11 -52.19
N VAL A 211 27.80 53.50 -51.67
CA VAL A 211 29.18 53.77 -52.12
C VAL A 211 29.34 53.51 -53.60
N VAL A 212 28.86 52.37 -54.11
CA VAL A 212 28.92 52.05 -55.56
C VAL A 212 28.13 53.07 -56.39
N ARG A 213 26.96 53.52 -55.90
CA ARG A 213 26.17 54.54 -56.59
C ARG A 213 26.91 55.87 -56.64
N ASP A 214 27.46 56.32 -55.50
CA ASP A 214 28.21 57.57 -55.40
C ASP A 214 29.48 57.54 -56.28
N GLU A 215 30.18 56.41 -56.33
CA GLU A 215 31.33 56.19 -57.22
C GLU A 215 30.96 56.27 -58.71
N LEU A 216 29.85 55.64 -59.11
CA LEU A 216 29.37 55.70 -60.50
C LEU A 216 28.90 57.10 -60.87
N GLU A 217 28.23 57.81 -59.97
CA GLU A 217 27.85 59.21 -60.17
C GLU A 217 29.07 60.11 -60.30
N LEU A 218 30.12 59.89 -59.50
CA LEU A 218 31.37 60.62 -59.59
C LEU A 218 32.08 60.36 -60.94
N LYS A 219 32.16 59.09 -61.37
CA LYS A 219 32.71 58.74 -62.69
C LYS A 219 31.95 59.43 -63.81
N ARG A 220 30.61 59.37 -63.79
CA ARG A 220 29.75 60.06 -64.76
C ARG A 220 30.01 61.56 -64.76
N LYS A 221 30.10 62.20 -63.58
CA LYS A 221 30.40 63.63 -63.48
C LYS A 221 31.76 63.94 -64.08
N ASN A 222 32.79 63.17 -63.77
CA ASN A 222 34.13 63.36 -64.33
C ASN A 222 34.14 63.19 -65.85
N GLU A 223 33.49 62.16 -66.39
CA GLU A 223 33.36 61.96 -67.84
C GLU A 223 32.65 63.14 -68.52
N ILE A 224 31.59 63.68 -67.90
CA ILE A 224 30.91 64.89 -68.38
C ILE A 224 31.87 66.08 -68.40
N HIS A 225 32.61 66.32 -67.31
CA HIS A 225 33.57 67.43 -67.24
C HIS A 225 34.68 67.29 -68.29
N GLU A 226 35.23 66.09 -68.49
CA GLU A 226 36.24 65.83 -69.53
C GLU A 226 35.69 66.07 -70.94
N ILE A 227 34.44 65.68 -71.20
CA ILE A 227 33.76 65.94 -72.47
C ILE A 227 33.55 67.45 -72.65
N GLU A 228 33.09 68.15 -71.62
CA GLU A 228 32.89 69.60 -71.62
C GLU A 228 34.21 70.34 -71.85
N GLU A 229 35.31 69.96 -71.18
CA GLU A 229 36.63 70.54 -71.40
C GLU A 229 37.12 70.29 -72.83
N ARG A 230 36.97 69.07 -73.36
CA ARG A 230 37.31 68.77 -74.76
C ARG A 230 36.48 69.59 -75.73
N LYS A 231 35.17 69.73 -75.48
CA LYS A 231 34.27 70.52 -76.33
C LYS A 231 34.56 72.01 -76.24
N ASN A 232 34.82 72.55 -75.06
CA ASN A 232 35.25 73.92 -74.86
C ASN A 232 36.61 74.18 -75.52
N GLY A 233 37.53 73.22 -75.47
CA GLY A 233 38.79 73.26 -76.22
C GLY A 233 38.57 73.32 -77.72
N GLN A 234 37.66 72.48 -78.27
CA GLN A 234 37.27 72.52 -79.68
C GLN A 234 36.61 73.85 -80.05
N ILE A 235 35.72 74.38 -79.21
CA ILE A 235 35.07 75.69 -79.41
C ILE A 235 36.12 76.80 -79.44
N ASN A 236 37.05 76.83 -78.48
CA ASN A 236 38.12 77.83 -78.43
C ASN A 236 39.05 77.72 -79.65
N ALA A 237 39.40 76.51 -80.08
CA ALA A 237 40.19 76.30 -81.29
C ALA A 237 39.43 76.76 -82.54
N LEU A 238 38.13 76.48 -82.62
CA LEU A 238 37.26 76.91 -83.71
C LEU A 238 37.11 78.44 -83.71
N MET A 239 36.92 79.07 -82.55
CA MET A 239 36.91 80.53 -82.39
C MET A 239 38.23 81.15 -82.86
N LYS A 240 39.38 80.60 -82.44
CA LYS A 240 40.70 81.09 -82.87
C LYS A 240 40.92 80.91 -84.36
N ASN A 241 40.46 79.80 -84.94
CA ASN A 241 40.51 79.56 -86.38
C ASN A 241 39.59 80.52 -87.12
N HIS A 242 38.39 80.80 -86.60
CA HIS A 242 37.48 81.80 -87.15
C HIS A 242 38.08 83.20 -87.04
N ASP A 243 38.66 83.61 -85.91
CA ASP A 243 39.33 84.90 -85.76
C ASP A 243 40.51 85.03 -86.72
N LYS A 244 41.29 83.95 -86.90
CA LYS A 244 42.37 83.91 -87.89
C LYS A 244 41.82 84.02 -89.30
N ALA A 245 40.79 83.26 -89.66
CA ALA A 245 40.11 83.34 -90.95
C ALA A 245 39.47 84.71 -91.17
N PHE A 246 38.88 85.33 -90.15
CA PHE A 246 38.36 86.70 -90.20
C PHE A 246 39.48 87.73 -90.37
N GLY A 247 40.63 87.52 -89.73
CA GLY A 247 41.83 88.32 -89.94
C GLY A 247 42.38 88.17 -91.35
N GLU A 248 42.45 86.94 -91.86
CA GLU A 248 42.82 86.62 -93.24
C GLU A 248 41.81 87.19 -94.24
N ILE A 249 40.50 87.13 -93.95
CA ILE A 249 39.43 87.75 -94.73
C ILE A 249 39.55 89.27 -94.69
N LYS A 250 39.86 89.87 -93.54
CA LYS A 250 40.06 91.31 -93.40
C LYS A 250 41.31 91.76 -94.15
N ASN A 251 42.38 90.98 -94.12
CA ASN A 251 43.57 91.20 -94.92
C ASN A 251 43.28 90.99 -96.40
N TYR A 252 42.53 89.96 -96.77
CA TYR A 252 42.07 89.71 -98.14
C TYR A 252 41.16 90.83 -98.63
N TYR A 253 40.27 91.38 -97.80
CA TYR A 253 39.44 92.54 -98.14
C TYR A 253 40.23 93.85 -98.12
N ASN A 254 41.28 93.99 -97.32
CA ASN A 254 42.22 95.11 -97.38
C ASN A 254 43.05 95.05 -98.67
N ASP A 255 43.56 93.87 -99.00
CA ASP A 255 44.27 93.56 -100.24
C ASP A 255 43.34 93.71 -101.42
N ILE A 256 42.06 93.32 -101.31
CA ILE A 256 41.00 93.59 -102.27
C ILE A 256 40.58 95.05 -102.25
N THR A 257 40.67 95.85 -101.20
CA THR A 257 40.43 97.30 -101.36
C THR A 257 41.57 97.94 -102.14
N LEU A 258 42.80 97.45 -101.95
CA LEU A 258 43.96 97.79 -102.78
C LEU A 258 43.81 97.25 -104.22
N ASN A 259 43.34 96.01 -104.39
CA ASN A 259 43.15 95.37 -105.68
C ASN A 259 41.84 95.77 -106.36
N ASN A 260 40.77 96.15 -105.67
CA ASN A 260 39.50 96.65 -106.19
C ASN A 260 39.64 98.08 -106.65
N LEU A 261 40.57 98.86 -106.10
CA LEU A 261 41.01 100.07 -106.77
C LEU A 261 41.61 99.75 -108.17
N ALA A 262 42.16 98.54 -108.37
CA ALA A 262 42.64 98.02 -109.66
C ALA A 262 41.61 97.14 -110.43
N LEU A 263 40.62 96.55 -109.76
CA LEU A 263 39.67 95.54 -110.26
C LEU A 263 38.26 96.13 -110.46
N ILE A 264 37.95 97.33 -109.94
CA ILE A 264 36.80 98.15 -110.39
C ILE A 264 36.90 98.42 -111.90
N ASN A 265 38.10 98.35 -112.48
CA ASN A 265 38.29 98.38 -113.93
C ASN A 265 37.98 97.05 -114.65
N SER A 266 37.92 95.91 -113.94
CA SER A 266 37.79 94.57 -114.55
C SER A 266 36.49 93.82 -114.18
N LEU A 267 35.82 94.18 -113.08
CA LEU A 267 34.56 93.56 -112.63
C LEU A 267 33.30 94.27 -113.16
N LYS A 268 33.37 94.85 -114.35
CA LYS A 268 32.18 95.08 -115.20
C LYS A 268 31.87 93.89 -116.12
N GLU A 269 32.76 92.89 -116.21
CA GLU A 269 32.74 91.89 -117.28
C GLU A 269 32.25 90.49 -116.85
N GLN A 270 32.17 90.17 -115.55
CA GLN A 270 31.92 88.78 -115.08
C GLN A 270 30.63 88.58 -114.26
N VAL A 271 29.68 89.52 -114.33
CA VAL A 271 28.35 89.37 -113.71
C VAL A 271 27.40 88.47 -114.52
N GLU A 272 27.80 88.06 -115.72
CA GLU A 272 26.93 87.31 -116.65
C GLU A 272 26.88 85.78 -116.41
N ASP A 273 27.85 85.16 -115.71
CA ASP A 273 28.05 83.69 -115.81
C ASP A 273 27.44 82.81 -114.69
N MET A 274 26.91 83.38 -113.60
CA MET A 274 26.49 82.60 -112.42
C MET A 274 25.04 82.11 -112.42
N LYS A 275 24.26 82.35 -113.48
CA LYS A 275 22.82 81.99 -113.54
C LYS A 275 22.50 80.53 -113.95
N LYS A 276 23.49 79.65 -114.19
CA LYS A 276 23.27 78.33 -114.82
C LYS A 276 23.37 77.07 -113.93
N LYS A 277 23.54 77.17 -112.60
CA LYS A 277 23.82 75.99 -111.73
C LYS A 277 22.67 75.47 -110.86
N GLU A 278 21.47 76.06 -110.93
CA GLU A 278 20.39 75.78 -109.97
C GLU A 278 19.53 74.55 -110.32
N GLU A 279 19.42 74.17 -111.60
CA GLU A 279 18.50 73.10 -112.08
C GLU A 279 18.96 71.64 -111.79
N ARG A 280 20.14 71.41 -111.22
CA ARG A 280 20.71 70.05 -111.08
C ARG A 280 20.31 69.29 -109.81
N ASN A 281 19.82 69.98 -108.78
CA ASN A 281 19.61 69.38 -107.45
C ASN A 281 18.24 68.71 -107.27
N GLU A 282 17.31 68.88 -108.21
CA GLU A 282 15.92 68.41 -108.03
C GLU A 282 15.72 66.91 -108.34
N LYS A 283 16.65 66.26 -109.05
CA LYS A 283 16.53 64.84 -109.46
C LYS A 283 17.02 63.81 -108.41
N GLN A 284 17.79 64.22 -107.40
CA GLN A 284 18.36 63.28 -106.40
C GLN A 284 17.38 62.88 -105.29
N MET A 285 16.25 63.58 -105.14
CA MET A 285 15.27 63.36 -104.07
C MET A 285 14.30 62.19 -104.33
N ALA A 286 14.10 61.79 -105.60
CA ALA A 286 13.14 60.74 -105.96
C ALA A 286 13.67 59.31 -105.73
N ASP A 287 14.96 59.08 -106.00
CA ASP A 287 15.59 57.76 -105.85
C ASP A 287 15.66 57.31 -104.38
N ILE A 288 15.95 58.24 -103.47
CA ILE A 288 16.04 58.00 -102.02
C ILE A 288 14.68 57.55 -101.42
N ALA A 289 13.57 58.05 -101.96
CA ALA A 289 12.23 57.71 -101.49
C ALA A 289 11.81 56.27 -101.86
N SER A 290 12.25 55.78 -103.02
CA SER A 290 11.95 54.42 -103.49
C SER A 290 12.73 53.34 -102.73
N GLU A 291 13.97 53.65 -102.36
CA GLU A 291 14.85 52.73 -101.64
C GLU A 291 14.47 52.57 -100.16
N ASN A 292 13.96 53.64 -99.53
CA ASN A 292 13.40 53.60 -98.18
C ASN A 292 12.17 52.68 -98.07
N LYS A 293 11.34 52.60 -99.12
CA LYS A 293 10.13 51.77 -99.12
C LYS A 293 10.46 50.27 -99.26
N ARG A 294 11.52 49.92 -99.98
CA ARG A 294 12.00 48.53 -100.15
C ARG A 294 12.62 47.93 -98.87
N LEU A 295 13.17 48.76 -98.00
CA LEU A 295 13.86 48.32 -96.77
C LEU A 295 12.92 48.18 -95.54
N SER A 296 11.70 48.72 -95.61
CA SER A 296 10.77 48.75 -94.47
C SER A 296 10.11 47.39 -94.16
N GLU A 297 9.75 46.60 -95.18
CA GLU A 297 9.09 45.30 -94.99
C GLU A 297 10.03 44.23 -94.37
N PRO A 298 11.29 44.06 -94.82
CA PRO A 298 12.24 43.14 -94.19
C PRO A 298 12.57 43.53 -92.75
N LEU A 299 12.64 44.84 -92.46
CA LEU A 299 12.88 45.35 -91.12
C LEU A 299 11.73 45.00 -90.17
N GLN A 300 10.48 45.14 -90.62
CA GLN A 300 9.30 44.82 -89.81
C GLN A 300 9.17 43.30 -89.54
N ALA A 301 9.49 42.46 -90.53
CA ALA A 301 9.56 41.01 -90.36
C ALA A 301 10.63 40.62 -89.32
N ALA A 302 11.86 41.15 -89.44
CA ALA A 302 12.94 40.87 -88.50
C ALA A 302 12.65 41.37 -87.07
N LEU A 303 11.95 42.50 -86.93
CA LEU A 303 11.49 42.99 -85.61
C LEU A 303 10.46 42.05 -84.98
N SER A 304 9.50 41.54 -85.76
CA SER A 304 8.49 40.59 -85.27
C SER A 304 9.10 39.25 -84.84
N GLU A 305 10.10 38.78 -85.57
CA GLU A 305 10.86 37.57 -85.22
C GLU A 305 11.71 37.78 -83.96
N CYS A 306 12.37 38.94 -83.84
CA CYS A 306 13.07 39.34 -82.62
C CYS A 306 12.14 39.38 -81.39
N GLU A 307 10.90 39.87 -81.54
CA GLU A 307 9.92 39.87 -80.45
C GLU A 307 9.48 38.46 -80.06
N SER A 308 9.24 37.58 -81.04
CA SER A 308 8.90 36.17 -80.80
C SER A 308 10.02 35.44 -80.06
N LEU A 309 11.27 35.60 -80.52
CA LEU A 309 12.45 35.00 -79.89
C LEU A 309 12.67 35.55 -78.47
N LYS A 310 12.45 36.85 -78.23
CA LYS A 310 12.50 37.44 -76.88
C LYS A 310 11.46 36.83 -75.94
N ARG A 311 10.23 36.57 -76.42
CA ARG A 311 9.19 35.90 -75.61
C ARG A 311 9.56 34.44 -75.30
N GLN A 312 10.10 33.71 -76.27
CA GLN A 312 10.57 32.34 -76.04
C GLN A 312 11.73 32.29 -75.05
N LEU A 313 12.69 33.21 -75.14
CA LEU A 313 13.79 33.34 -74.19
C LEU A 313 13.28 33.60 -72.77
N GLN A 314 12.31 34.51 -72.62
CA GLN A 314 11.71 34.81 -71.32
C GLN A 314 10.98 33.60 -70.71
N ASN A 315 10.29 32.80 -71.53
CA ASN A 315 9.66 31.57 -71.06
C ASN A 315 10.71 30.52 -70.66
N TYR A 316 11.76 30.35 -71.45
CA TYR A 316 12.88 29.45 -71.13
C TYR A 316 13.57 29.85 -69.82
N GLU A 317 13.76 31.15 -69.55
CA GLU A 317 14.29 31.64 -68.29
C GLU A 317 13.38 31.32 -67.09
N LYS A 318 12.06 31.47 -67.25
CA LYS A 318 11.08 31.07 -66.24
C LYS A 318 11.10 29.57 -65.96
N ASP A 319 11.17 28.75 -67.01
CA ASP A 319 11.23 27.28 -66.90
C ASP A 319 12.54 26.83 -66.24
N LYS A 320 13.65 27.51 -66.54
CA LYS A 320 14.93 27.25 -65.88
C LYS A 320 14.87 27.58 -64.39
N GLN A 321 14.18 28.65 -64.02
CA GLN A 321 14.00 29.01 -62.61
C GLN A 321 13.07 28.02 -61.89
N SER A 322 11.94 27.64 -62.49
CA SER A 322 11.03 26.66 -61.91
C SER A 322 11.68 25.27 -61.77
N LEU A 323 12.52 24.87 -62.72
CA LEU A 323 13.31 23.64 -62.63
C LEU A 323 14.32 23.68 -61.47
N ARG A 324 14.95 24.84 -61.22
CA ARG A 324 15.86 25.00 -60.06
C ARG A 324 15.10 24.89 -58.75
N ASP A 325 13.95 25.55 -58.65
CA ASP A 325 13.12 25.54 -57.44
C ASP A 325 12.56 24.14 -57.14
N THR A 326 12.10 23.42 -58.17
CA THR A 326 11.62 22.03 -58.01
C THR A 326 12.74 21.07 -57.64
N LYS A 327 13.94 21.21 -58.23
CA LYS A 327 15.11 20.41 -57.81
C LYS A 327 15.51 20.69 -56.36
N ALA A 328 15.46 21.95 -55.92
CA ALA A 328 15.72 22.30 -54.53
C ALA A 328 14.70 21.65 -53.58
N ARG A 329 13.40 21.70 -53.93
CA ARG A 329 12.33 21.04 -53.17
C ARG A 329 12.49 19.53 -53.13
N LEU A 330 12.83 18.90 -54.26
CA LEU A 330 13.05 17.46 -54.35
C LEU A 330 14.18 17.04 -53.40
N LYS A 331 15.30 17.77 -53.40
CA LYS A 331 16.43 17.49 -52.50
C LYS A 331 16.02 17.54 -51.03
N VAL A 332 15.27 18.56 -50.63
CA VAL A 332 14.76 18.68 -49.25
C VAL A 332 13.81 17.52 -48.90
N LEU A 333 12.96 17.09 -49.83
CA LEU A 333 12.06 15.95 -49.63
C LEU A 333 12.83 14.62 -49.53
N GLU A 334 13.87 14.42 -50.34
CA GLU A 334 14.74 13.24 -50.27
C GLU A 334 15.48 13.17 -48.93
N ASP A 335 16.04 14.29 -48.46
CA ASP A 335 16.71 14.36 -47.17
C ASP A 335 15.74 14.07 -46.01
N ARG A 336 14.52 14.61 -46.09
CA ARG A 336 13.45 14.32 -45.12
C ARG A 336 13.01 12.85 -45.15
N HIS A 337 12.89 12.26 -46.34
CA HIS A 337 12.55 10.85 -46.49
C HIS A 337 13.62 9.94 -45.88
N LYS A 338 14.91 10.25 -46.11
CA LYS A 338 16.02 9.51 -45.50
C LYS A 338 16.00 9.61 -43.97
N ALA A 339 15.77 10.82 -43.43
CA ALA A 339 15.65 11.02 -41.99
C ALA A 339 14.49 10.21 -41.39
N LEU A 340 13.29 10.29 -41.99
CA LEU A 340 12.12 9.52 -41.55
C LEU A 340 12.33 8.01 -41.66
N SER A 341 12.97 7.54 -42.72
CA SER A 341 13.29 6.12 -42.88
C SER A 341 14.23 5.62 -41.79
N TRP A 342 15.21 6.42 -41.39
CA TRP A 342 16.12 6.07 -40.29
C TRP A 342 15.39 6.08 -38.94
N GLU A 343 14.57 7.10 -38.66
CA GLU A 343 13.75 7.15 -37.45
C GLU A 343 12.81 5.95 -37.35
N HIS A 344 12.20 5.55 -38.47
CA HIS A 344 11.32 4.39 -38.56
C HIS A 344 12.05 3.08 -38.21
N GLU A 345 13.21 2.84 -38.82
CA GLU A 345 14.05 1.67 -38.54
C GLU A 345 14.45 1.59 -37.06
N VAL A 346 14.86 2.71 -36.47
CA VAL A 346 15.20 2.78 -35.03
C VAL A 346 13.97 2.47 -34.17
N LEU A 347 12.80 2.95 -34.54
CA LEU A 347 11.55 2.68 -33.82
C LEU A 347 11.15 1.21 -33.92
N GLU A 348 11.29 0.59 -35.10
CA GLU A 348 10.99 -0.83 -35.30
C GLU A 348 11.90 -1.71 -34.45
N GLN A 349 13.21 -1.45 -34.42
CA GLN A 349 14.15 -2.19 -33.58
C GLN A 349 13.82 -2.06 -32.08
N ARG A 350 13.47 -0.85 -31.62
CA ARG A 350 13.03 -0.63 -30.24
C ARG A 350 11.73 -1.35 -29.93
N PHE A 351 10.78 -1.33 -30.86
CA PHE A 351 9.51 -2.02 -30.70
C PHE A 351 9.72 -3.54 -30.59
N GLU A 352 10.56 -4.12 -31.45
CA GLU A 352 10.90 -5.53 -31.40
C GLU A 352 11.57 -5.92 -30.07
N GLN A 353 12.48 -5.08 -29.56
CA GLN A 353 13.08 -5.31 -28.24
C GLN A 353 12.04 -5.30 -27.12
N VAL A 354 11.17 -4.28 -27.07
CA VAL A 354 10.13 -4.18 -26.05
C VAL A 354 9.15 -5.36 -26.15
N GLN A 355 8.86 -5.81 -27.37
CA GLN A 355 8.02 -6.98 -27.59
C GLN A 355 8.67 -8.26 -27.04
N LYS A 356 9.97 -8.46 -27.28
CA LYS A 356 10.74 -9.58 -26.69
C LYS A 356 10.72 -9.52 -25.17
N GLU A 357 11.00 -8.36 -24.58
CA GLU A 357 10.98 -8.18 -23.11
C GLU A 357 9.59 -8.49 -22.52
N ARG A 358 8.52 -8.06 -23.19
CA ARG A 358 7.14 -8.39 -22.80
C ARG A 358 6.92 -9.91 -22.84
N ASP A 359 7.33 -10.56 -23.92
CA ASP A 359 7.10 -11.99 -24.12
C ASP A 359 7.89 -12.82 -23.09
N GLU A 360 9.15 -12.48 -22.85
CA GLU A 360 9.97 -13.10 -21.79
C GLU A 360 9.37 -12.91 -20.38
N LEU A 361 8.85 -11.72 -20.08
CA LEU A 361 8.17 -11.45 -18.81
C LEU A 361 6.89 -12.26 -18.67
N TYR A 362 6.12 -12.39 -19.75
CA TYR A 362 4.85 -13.12 -19.75
C TYR A 362 5.08 -14.63 -19.62
N GLU A 363 6.00 -15.19 -20.40
CA GLU A 363 6.38 -16.61 -20.33
C GLU A 363 6.99 -16.95 -18.96
N GLY A 364 7.89 -16.11 -18.44
CA GLY A 364 8.55 -16.33 -17.16
C GLY A 364 7.71 -16.00 -15.93
N PHE A 365 6.49 -15.46 -16.08
CA PHE A 365 5.67 -15.02 -14.94
C PHE A 365 5.28 -16.17 -14.03
N VAL A 366 4.79 -17.26 -14.61
CA VAL A 366 4.34 -18.44 -13.87
C VAL A 366 5.53 -19.09 -13.15
N ASP A 367 6.66 -19.25 -13.83
CA ASP A 367 7.87 -19.84 -13.25
C ASP A 367 8.40 -19.04 -12.07
N ARG A 368 8.39 -17.70 -12.15
CA ARG A 368 8.79 -16.83 -11.05
C ARG A 368 7.85 -16.98 -9.85
N ILE A 369 6.54 -17.03 -10.08
CA ILE A 369 5.55 -17.25 -9.02
C ILE A 369 5.77 -18.60 -8.35
N VAL A 370 5.89 -19.67 -9.15
CA VAL A 370 6.10 -21.03 -8.64
C VAL A 370 7.41 -21.10 -7.85
N SER A 371 8.49 -20.49 -8.32
CA SER A 371 9.77 -20.43 -7.60
C SER A 371 9.65 -19.76 -6.23
N VAL A 372 8.93 -18.62 -6.15
CA VAL A 372 8.69 -17.92 -4.88
C VAL A 372 7.81 -18.74 -3.94
N GLN A 373 6.75 -19.37 -4.47
CA GLN A 373 5.89 -20.26 -3.70
C GLN A 373 6.65 -21.47 -3.18
N GLN A 374 7.51 -22.09 -3.99
CA GLN A 374 8.35 -23.22 -3.59
C GLN A 374 9.33 -22.83 -2.48
N LYS A 375 10.03 -21.69 -2.61
CA LYS A 375 10.96 -21.20 -1.57
C LYS A 375 10.23 -20.92 -0.25
N THR A 376 9.07 -20.28 -0.32
CA THR A 376 8.26 -19.97 0.86
C THR A 376 7.68 -21.23 1.47
N GLY A 377 7.18 -22.15 0.64
CA GLY A 377 6.67 -23.45 1.06
C GLY A 377 7.72 -24.30 1.74
N PHE A 378 8.95 -24.34 1.20
CA PHE A 378 10.07 -25.03 1.85
C PHE A 378 10.42 -24.41 3.21
N LYS A 379 10.47 -23.08 3.30
CA LYS A 379 10.72 -22.40 4.58
C LYS A 379 9.63 -22.72 5.61
N ASN A 380 8.37 -22.71 5.19
CA ASN A 380 7.23 -23.05 6.06
C ASN A 380 7.30 -24.51 6.52
N LEU A 381 7.62 -25.44 5.61
CA LEU A 381 7.78 -26.85 5.94
C LEU A 381 8.90 -27.08 6.98
N VAL A 382 10.03 -26.40 6.81
CA VAL A 382 11.15 -26.47 7.78
C VAL A 382 10.73 -25.93 9.14
N LEU A 383 9.99 -24.82 9.19
CA LEU A 383 9.47 -24.25 10.43
C LEU A 383 8.44 -25.17 11.09
N GLU A 384 7.54 -25.76 10.30
CA GLU A 384 6.53 -26.71 10.77
C GLU A 384 7.20 -27.95 11.37
N LYS A 385 8.20 -28.53 10.69
CA LYS A 385 8.98 -29.66 11.23
C LYS A 385 9.74 -29.29 12.50
N LYS A 386 10.27 -28.07 12.59
CA LYS A 386 10.92 -27.58 13.82
C LYS A 386 9.91 -27.47 14.97
N VAL A 387 8.70 -26.96 14.70
CA VAL A 387 7.63 -26.86 15.70
C VAL A 387 7.17 -28.26 16.14
N GLU A 388 6.96 -29.18 15.21
CA GLU A 388 6.59 -30.57 15.50
C GLU A 388 7.64 -31.26 16.39
N SER A 389 8.92 -31.14 16.03
CA SER A 389 10.02 -31.68 16.84
C SER A 389 10.09 -31.06 18.24
N LEU A 390 9.87 -29.74 18.37
CA LEU A 390 9.81 -29.08 19.66
C LEU A 390 8.60 -29.53 20.50
N LYS A 391 7.43 -29.76 19.87
CA LYS A 391 6.25 -30.31 20.56
C LYS A 391 6.51 -31.71 21.10
N GLU A 392 7.05 -32.61 20.27
CA GLU A 392 7.41 -33.96 20.72
C GLU A 392 8.42 -33.92 21.88
N MET A 393 9.37 -32.97 21.83
CA MET A 393 10.34 -32.79 22.90
C MET A 393 9.66 -32.34 24.19
N VAL A 394 8.72 -31.40 24.13
CA VAL A 394 7.94 -30.95 25.29
C VAL A 394 7.12 -32.11 25.86
N GLU A 395 6.38 -32.85 25.02
CA GLU A 395 5.59 -34.01 25.47
C GLU A 395 6.45 -35.07 26.17
N LYS A 396 7.63 -35.40 25.62
CA LYS A 396 8.57 -36.32 26.27
C LYS A 396 9.07 -35.79 27.62
N ARG A 397 9.33 -34.48 27.73
CA ARG A 397 9.75 -33.85 28.99
C ARG A 397 8.63 -33.84 30.02
N ASP A 398 7.40 -33.55 29.61
CA ASP A 398 6.22 -33.59 30.49
C ASP A 398 5.95 -35.00 31.02
N LEU A 399 6.11 -36.04 30.19
CA LEU A 399 6.02 -37.43 30.63
C LEU A 399 7.11 -37.77 31.66
N GLN A 400 8.37 -37.39 31.40
CA GLN A 400 9.48 -37.60 32.33
C GLN A 400 9.24 -36.89 33.66
N VAL A 401 8.77 -35.63 33.63
CA VAL A 401 8.44 -34.85 34.84
C VAL A 401 7.32 -35.54 35.61
N ASN A 402 6.25 -35.97 34.95
CA ASN A 402 5.14 -36.67 35.58
C ASN A 402 5.56 -38.01 36.21
N GLU A 403 6.47 -38.76 35.59
CA GLU A 403 7.00 -40.01 36.13
C GLU A 403 7.84 -39.76 37.41
N ILE A 404 8.72 -38.76 37.38
CA ILE A 404 9.52 -38.35 38.55
C ILE A 404 8.62 -37.88 39.69
N LEU A 405 7.59 -37.08 39.39
CA LEU A 405 6.63 -36.61 40.40
C LEU A 405 5.88 -37.77 41.07
N LYS A 406 5.51 -38.81 40.31
CA LYS A 406 4.88 -40.02 40.86
C LYS A 406 5.85 -40.87 41.70
N ALA A 407 7.10 -41.00 41.27
CA ALA A 407 8.11 -41.81 41.96
C ALA A 407 8.58 -41.20 43.29
N THR A 408 8.54 -39.87 43.43
CA THR A 408 9.12 -39.16 44.57
C THR A 408 8.16 -38.97 45.75
N ASN A 409 6.85 -39.27 45.60
CA ASN A 409 5.82 -39.14 46.65
C ASN A 409 5.91 -37.82 47.44
N LEU A 410 6.28 -36.74 46.76
CA LEU A 410 6.42 -35.42 47.37
C LEU A 410 5.06 -34.81 47.65
N ASP A 411 4.97 -34.00 48.73
CA ASP A 411 3.75 -33.25 49.05
C ASP A 411 3.35 -32.33 47.87
N PRO A 412 2.14 -32.50 47.29
CA PRO A 412 1.70 -31.70 46.15
C PRO A 412 1.69 -30.19 46.42
N GLY A 413 1.42 -29.78 47.66
CA GLY A 413 1.39 -28.37 48.06
C GLY A 413 2.78 -27.74 48.04
N ALA A 414 3.76 -28.40 48.66
CA ALA A 414 5.16 -27.96 48.66
C ALA A 414 5.77 -27.92 47.25
N MET A 415 5.46 -28.92 46.40
CA MET A 415 5.93 -28.96 45.01
C MET A 415 5.33 -27.86 44.14
N ALA A 416 4.02 -27.60 44.23
CA ALA A 416 3.39 -26.51 43.51
C ALA A 416 3.98 -25.14 43.91
N GLY A 417 4.27 -24.94 45.20
CA GLY A 417 4.95 -23.74 45.69
C GLY A 417 6.38 -23.58 45.15
N LEU A 418 7.15 -24.66 45.09
CA LEU A 418 8.51 -24.65 44.54
C LEU A 418 8.50 -24.39 43.03
N THR A 419 7.65 -25.08 42.27
CA THR A 419 7.51 -24.91 40.82
C THR A 419 7.14 -23.47 40.48
N ARG A 420 6.15 -22.89 41.17
CA ARG A 420 5.75 -21.49 40.96
C ARG A 420 6.90 -20.52 41.22
N ARG A 421 7.66 -20.73 42.30
CA ARG A 421 8.82 -19.88 42.61
C ARG A 421 9.91 -20.00 41.55
N LEU A 422 10.08 -21.18 40.97
CA LEU A 422 11.04 -21.45 39.90
C LEU A 422 10.59 -20.81 38.57
N GLU A 423 9.30 -20.88 38.24
CA GLU A 423 8.68 -20.17 37.12
C GLU A 423 8.85 -18.65 37.25
N GLU A 424 8.57 -18.08 38.42
CA GLU A 424 8.75 -16.64 38.69
C GLU A 424 10.21 -16.20 38.46
N VAL A 425 11.18 -17.02 38.86
CA VAL A 425 12.61 -16.76 38.62
C VAL A 425 12.96 -16.90 37.14
N LEU A 426 12.46 -17.92 36.45
CA LEU A 426 12.68 -18.10 35.00
C LEU A 426 12.08 -16.95 34.20
N ASP A 427 10.88 -16.49 34.54
CA ASP A 427 10.23 -15.36 33.89
C ASP A 427 10.97 -14.05 34.16
N ALA A 428 11.45 -13.83 35.39
CA ALA A 428 12.30 -12.70 35.70
C ALA A 428 13.59 -12.72 34.87
N LYS A 429 14.24 -13.88 34.74
CA LYS A 429 15.45 -14.04 33.92
C LYS A 429 15.18 -13.87 32.43
N ASN A 430 14.09 -14.42 31.91
CA ASN A 430 13.69 -14.25 30.51
C ASN A 430 13.37 -12.78 30.18
N ARG A 431 12.71 -12.05 31.08
CA ARG A 431 12.53 -10.60 30.96
C ARG A 431 13.87 -9.87 30.93
N GLN A 432 14.76 -10.18 31.86
CA GLN A 432 16.10 -9.59 31.91
C GLN A 432 16.91 -9.87 30.62
N ILE A 433 16.80 -11.07 30.05
CA ILE A 433 17.45 -11.40 28.76
C ILE A 433 16.89 -10.52 27.63
N LYS A 434 15.57 -10.37 27.56
CA LYS A 434 14.92 -9.51 26.53
C LYS A 434 15.32 -8.04 26.69
N GLU A 435 15.34 -7.53 27.92
CA GLU A 435 15.78 -6.17 28.23
C GLU A 435 17.25 -5.95 27.82
N LEU A 436 18.14 -6.88 28.15
CA LEU A 436 19.55 -6.79 27.76
C LEU A 436 19.76 -6.89 26.25
N GLN A 437 18.98 -7.74 25.54
CA GLN A 437 19.00 -7.80 24.08
C GLN A 437 18.53 -6.49 23.45
N TYR A 438 17.49 -5.88 24.04
CA TYR A 438 16.99 -4.58 23.63
C TYR A 438 18.03 -3.47 23.84
N ASP A 439 18.63 -3.41 25.02
CA ASP A 439 19.66 -2.44 25.36
C ASP A 439 20.88 -2.60 24.46
N LEU A 440 21.31 -3.84 24.18
CA LEU A 440 22.37 -4.12 23.24
C LEU A 440 22.03 -3.59 21.84
N ALA A 441 20.81 -3.85 21.34
CA ALA A 441 20.37 -3.34 20.04
C ALA A 441 20.35 -1.80 20.01
N LYS A 442 19.88 -1.16 21.09
CA LYS A 442 19.83 0.29 21.24
C LYS A 442 21.22 0.92 21.24
N VAL A 443 22.16 0.36 22.01
CA VAL A 443 23.55 0.84 22.08
C VAL A 443 24.27 0.62 20.75
N THR A 444 24.08 -0.54 20.13
CA THR A 444 24.65 -0.88 18.81
C THR A 444 24.22 0.14 17.75
N LYS A 445 22.95 0.53 17.78
CA LYS A 445 22.40 1.52 16.87
C LYS A 445 22.90 2.93 17.17
N ALA A 446 22.92 3.34 18.43
CA ALA A 446 23.49 4.62 18.84
C ALA A 446 24.97 4.73 18.40
N HIS A 447 25.73 3.64 18.49
CA HIS A 447 27.11 3.55 17.99
C HIS A 447 27.18 3.76 16.47
N ASN A 448 26.37 3.03 15.69
CA ASN A 448 26.32 3.19 14.23
C ASN A 448 25.86 4.60 13.79
N ASP A 449 24.86 5.17 14.46
CA ASP A 449 24.37 6.53 14.20
C ASP A 449 25.44 7.57 14.53
N MET A 450 26.17 7.38 15.65
CA MET A 450 27.29 8.25 16.03
C MET A 450 28.40 8.23 14.98
N ILE A 451 28.77 7.05 14.45
CA ILE A 451 29.75 6.94 13.35
C ILE A 451 29.29 7.77 12.15
N ARG A 452 28.04 7.62 11.71
CA ARG A 452 27.47 8.39 10.60
C ARG A 452 27.48 9.91 10.86
N THR A 453 27.18 10.33 12.08
CA THR A 453 27.23 11.77 12.43
C THR A 453 28.66 12.33 12.39
N TYR A 454 29.65 11.54 12.82
CA TYR A 454 31.05 11.95 12.72
C TYR A 454 31.53 11.99 11.27
N GLU A 455 31.19 11.00 10.45
CA GLU A 455 31.49 11.02 9.01
C GLU A 455 30.88 12.25 8.31
N ALA A 456 29.62 12.57 8.63
CA ALA A 456 28.94 13.76 8.11
C ALA A 456 29.66 15.05 8.55
N LYS A 457 30.09 15.13 9.83
CA LYS A 457 30.84 16.30 10.34
C LYS A 457 32.23 16.43 9.75
N LEU A 458 32.96 15.33 9.54
CA LEU A 458 34.26 15.35 8.87
C LEU A 458 34.13 15.86 7.43
N THR A 459 33.08 15.39 6.73
CA THR A 459 32.74 15.87 5.39
C THR A 459 32.41 17.36 5.38
N GLU A 460 31.64 17.87 6.35
CA GLU A 460 31.31 19.29 6.51
C GLU A 460 32.57 20.17 6.68
N PHE A 461 33.57 19.68 7.43
CA PHE A 461 34.86 20.35 7.60
C PHE A 461 35.87 20.05 6.47
N SER A 462 35.44 19.39 5.39
CA SER A 462 36.31 19.00 4.26
C SER A 462 37.49 18.12 4.64
N ILE A 463 37.36 17.31 5.70
CA ILE A 463 38.34 16.31 6.12
C ILE A 463 37.92 14.98 5.49
N PRO A 464 38.70 14.42 4.55
CA PRO A 464 38.38 13.14 3.92
C PRO A 464 38.36 12.02 4.96
N VAL A 465 37.34 11.16 4.90
CA VAL A 465 37.16 10.04 5.84
C VAL A 465 38.31 9.03 5.72
N GLU A 466 39.01 9.02 4.59
CA GLU A 466 40.21 8.22 4.31
C GLU A 466 41.43 8.64 5.15
N GLU A 467 41.48 9.88 5.64
CA GLU A 467 42.61 10.40 6.45
C GLU A 467 42.58 9.93 7.91
N LEU A 468 41.49 9.29 8.36
CA LEU A 468 41.35 8.74 9.72
C LEU A 468 42.33 7.61 10.04
N GLY A 469 42.90 6.93 9.02
CA GLY A 469 43.86 5.84 9.20
C GLY A 469 43.29 4.53 9.77
N PHE A 470 41.99 4.47 10.08
CA PHE A 470 41.27 3.27 10.48
C PHE A 470 39.83 3.29 9.94
N LYS A 471 39.22 2.10 9.78
CA LYS A 471 37.81 1.97 9.41
C LYS A 471 37.00 1.60 10.65
N PRO A 472 36.02 2.43 11.09
CA PRO A 472 35.18 2.09 12.22
C PRO A 472 34.36 0.82 11.92
N LEU A 473 34.26 -0.09 12.88
CA LEU A 473 33.52 -1.33 12.73
C LEU A 473 32.02 -1.07 12.86
N MET A 474 31.29 -1.16 11.76
CA MET A 474 29.83 -1.13 11.79
C MET A 474 29.31 -2.45 12.38
N MET A 475 28.59 -2.35 13.49
CA MET A 475 27.99 -3.50 14.13
C MET A 475 26.73 -3.94 13.36
N SER A 476 26.63 -5.22 13.02
CA SER A 476 25.48 -5.78 12.28
C SER A 476 24.21 -5.71 13.13
N THR A 477 23.28 -4.83 12.76
CA THR A 477 21.95 -4.75 13.37
C THR A 477 20.95 -5.53 12.53
N GLY A 478 20.32 -6.55 13.10
CA GLY A 478 19.16 -7.22 12.49
C GLY A 478 17.88 -6.37 12.46
N ALA A 479 17.92 -5.13 12.98
CA ALA A 479 16.80 -4.22 13.14
C ALA A 479 16.89 -2.98 12.23
N THR A 480 15.71 -2.51 11.83
CA THR A 480 15.39 -1.49 10.83
C THR A 480 16.00 -0.10 11.03
N SER A 481 16.05 0.66 9.93
CA SER A 481 16.63 2.01 9.74
C SER A 481 16.00 3.18 10.53
N ASN A 482 15.23 2.92 11.58
CA ASN A 482 14.61 3.99 12.38
C ASN A 482 15.67 4.76 13.20
N PRO A 483 15.36 5.86 13.90
CA PRO A 483 16.28 6.50 14.85
C PRO A 483 16.51 5.66 16.12
N ALA A 484 17.65 5.82 16.82
CA ALA A 484 17.97 5.09 18.05
C ALA A 484 16.89 5.18 19.16
N GLY A 485 16.09 6.25 19.18
CA GLY A 485 14.96 6.42 20.10
C GLY A 485 13.70 5.59 19.77
N LEU A 486 13.68 4.88 18.65
CA LEU A 486 12.52 4.16 18.09
C LEU A 486 12.85 2.71 17.74
N VAL A 487 13.89 2.12 18.35
CA VAL A 487 14.03 0.67 18.33
C VAL A 487 12.83 0.12 19.09
N ALA A 488 11.84 -0.40 18.37
CA ALA A 488 10.77 -1.18 18.98
C ALA A 488 11.35 -2.55 19.33
N ALA A 489 11.07 -3.04 20.53
CA ALA A 489 11.31 -4.44 20.86
C ALA A 489 10.51 -5.29 19.88
N GLN A 490 11.20 -6.12 19.08
CA GLN A 490 10.57 -7.22 18.34
C GLN A 490 10.40 -8.41 19.26
#